data_AF-A0A5J6XNG5-F1
#
_entry.id   AF-A0A5J6XNG5-F1
#
_cell.length_a   1.000
_cell.length_b   1.000
_cell.length_c   1.000
_cell.angle_alpha   90.00
_cell.angle_beta   90.00
_cell.angle_gamma   90.00
#
_symmetry.space_group_name_H-M   'P 1'
#
loop_
_entity.id
_entity.type
_entity.pdbx_description
1 polymer ?
#
loop_
_entity_poly.entity_id
_entity_poly.type
_entity_poly.pdbx_seq_one_letter_code
_entity_poly.pdbx_strand_id
1 'polypeptide(L)'
;MYLAAHAIHESNFGKSTISLAKNNLFGYGAYDAAPFVGAVKFNTIKSNIEFIAQMMKATYLNEGYWSYKGAYLGSTVKDSNGNRIDSLSSGINFYYATDSNWGKAIAKHMSAMLDYSNEGAKNATPNKKVPSRPSYPDAKDVFPTGTLAVAHKTINLTSADNTGSTVYQTTSNLNLRSSASTDGSILLTIPNGKTITYLSASGSWCKVQYNGKTGWVSSEYVTKTNSGSSVSIQAGETFNLLEKHNNESLKVKYKGKMYYTSSFGLSSYYKYMSVKNLARVDATSLNVRSAANTGSSIVGTLSNYQYIELSVDSKNNPETSNGWYKVKLSNGTQGWVSGMHIIRELNK
;
A
#
# COMPACT_ATOMS: atom_id res chain seq x y z
N MET A 1 -17.98 -3.62 22.76
CA MET A 1 -17.29 -4.87 23.10
C MET A 1 -16.47 -5.49 21.94
N TYR A 2 -17.07 -5.82 20.79
CA TYR A 2 -16.37 -6.48 19.67
C TYR A 2 -15.01 -5.87 19.27
N LEU A 3 -14.95 -4.58 18.95
CA LEU A 3 -13.71 -3.95 18.48
C LEU A 3 -12.58 -4.00 19.51
N ALA A 4 -12.89 -3.93 20.80
CA ALA A 4 -11.90 -4.07 21.86
C ALA A 4 -11.36 -5.50 21.94
N ALA A 5 -12.25 -6.50 21.90
CA ALA A 5 -11.86 -7.92 21.91
C ALA A 5 -11.03 -8.29 20.68
N HIS A 6 -11.43 -7.78 19.53
CA HIS A 6 -10.72 -7.90 18.26
C HIS A 6 -9.32 -7.28 18.35
N ALA A 7 -9.22 -6.03 18.81
CA ALA A 7 -7.93 -5.38 19.02
C ALA A 7 -7.03 -6.19 19.97
N ILE A 8 -7.55 -6.67 21.11
CA ILE A 8 -6.77 -7.47 22.06
C ILE A 8 -6.18 -8.72 21.38
N HIS A 9 -7.01 -9.43 20.62
CA HIS A 9 -6.62 -10.68 19.97
C HIS A 9 -5.51 -10.45 18.94
N GLU A 10 -5.71 -9.53 18.00
CA GLU A 10 -4.79 -9.28 16.89
C GLU A 10 -3.48 -8.59 17.32
N SER A 11 -3.52 -7.81 18.40
CA SER A 11 -2.36 -7.05 18.87
C SER A 11 -1.64 -7.69 20.06
N ASN A 12 -2.06 -8.86 20.54
CA ASN A 12 -1.57 -9.43 21.78
C ASN A 12 -1.64 -8.40 22.93
N PHE A 13 -2.85 -7.91 23.23
CA PHE A 13 -3.09 -6.87 24.24
C PHE A 13 -2.31 -5.56 23.99
N GLY A 14 -2.17 -5.16 22.72
CA GLY A 14 -1.45 -3.97 22.30
C GLY A 14 0.08 -4.11 22.26
N LYS A 15 0.62 -5.28 22.59
CA LYS A 15 2.08 -5.51 22.75
C LYS A 15 2.77 -5.99 21.48
N SER A 16 2.03 -6.30 20.41
CA SER A 16 2.64 -6.75 19.16
C SER A 16 3.50 -5.64 18.54
N THR A 17 4.55 -6.04 17.84
CA THR A 17 5.46 -5.12 17.12
C THR A 17 4.70 -4.21 16.14
N ILE A 18 3.68 -4.74 15.45
CA ILE A 18 2.83 -3.95 14.54
C ILE A 18 1.97 -2.94 15.31
N SER A 19 1.40 -3.33 16.45
CA SER A 19 0.66 -2.41 17.31
C SER A 19 1.52 -1.24 17.75
N LEU A 20 2.69 -1.54 18.34
CA LEU A 20 3.58 -0.54 18.92
C LEU A 20 4.24 0.36 17.87
N ALA A 21 4.69 -0.20 16.75
CA ALA A 21 5.45 0.56 15.75
C ALA A 21 4.55 1.33 14.76
N LYS A 22 3.33 0.86 14.54
CA LYS A 22 2.47 1.33 13.46
C LYS A 22 1.10 1.83 13.92
N ASN A 23 0.85 1.86 15.23
CA ASN A 23 -0.45 2.16 15.80
C ASN A 23 -1.57 1.28 15.21
N ASN A 24 -1.26 0.01 14.92
CA ASN A 24 -2.17 -0.90 14.22
C ASN A 24 -2.54 -2.07 15.13
N LEU A 25 -3.65 -1.92 15.85
CA LEU A 25 -4.15 -2.90 16.81
C LEU A 25 -4.77 -4.14 16.18
N PHE A 26 -5.04 -4.12 14.87
CA PHE A 26 -5.81 -5.15 14.18
C PHE A 26 -4.99 -5.92 13.15
N GLY A 27 -3.65 -5.76 13.16
CA GLY A 27 -2.77 -6.38 12.17
C GLY A 27 -3.11 -6.02 10.72
N TYR A 28 -3.87 -4.94 10.49
CA TYR A 28 -4.49 -4.68 9.21
C TYR A 28 -3.44 -4.45 8.11
N GLY A 29 -3.53 -5.22 7.02
CA GLY A 29 -2.58 -5.20 5.91
C GLY A 29 -1.32 -6.03 6.12
N ALA A 30 -1.16 -6.73 7.25
CA ALA A 30 -0.07 -7.67 7.42
C ALA A 30 -0.22 -8.85 6.44
N TYR A 31 0.89 -9.22 5.79
CA TYR A 31 0.94 -10.37 4.88
C TYR A 31 2.07 -11.30 5.31
N ASP A 32 1.89 -12.61 5.21
CA ASP A 32 2.93 -13.60 5.57
C ASP A 32 4.26 -13.38 4.84
N ALA A 33 4.19 -12.88 3.61
CA ALA A 33 5.38 -12.57 2.82
C ALA A 33 6.18 -11.41 3.44
N ALA A 34 5.51 -10.39 3.97
CA ALA A 34 6.08 -9.16 4.50
C ALA A 34 5.21 -8.61 5.66
N PRO A 35 5.22 -9.23 6.84
CA PRO A 35 4.22 -8.95 7.87
C PRO A 35 4.34 -7.53 8.42
N PHE A 36 5.56 -7.08 8.70
CA PHE A 36 5.80 -5.74 9.23
C PHE A 36 5.60 -4.67 8.15
N VAL A 37 6.30 -4.76 7.01
CA VAL A 37 6.18 -3.76 5.93
C VAL A 37 4.78 -3.75 5.33
N GLY A 38 4.14 -4.91 5.18
CA GLY A 38 2.76 -5.04 4.71
C GLY A 38 1.76 -4.29 5.57
N ALA A 39 1.87 -4.42 6.90
CA ALA A 39 0.96 -3.81 7.85
C ALA A 39 0.85 -2.30 7.66
N VAL A 40 -0.40 -1.81 7.62
CA VAL A 40 -0.71 -0.41 7.44
C VAL A 40 -0.27 0.38 8.66
N LYS A 41 0.36 1.54 8.42
CA LYS A 41 0.71 2.50 9.46
C LYS A 41 -0.42 3.48 9.67
N PHE A 42 -0.68 3.83 10.93
CA PHE A 42 -1.65 4.84 11.33
C PHE A 42 -0.97 5.94 12.13
N ASN A 43 -1.46 7.17 12.00
CA ASN A 43 -0.95 8.31 12.77
C ASN A 43 -1.19 8.13 14.27
N THR A 44 -2.32 7.53 14.64
CA THR A 44 -2.73 7.31 16.03
C THR A 44 -3.53 6.01 16.18
N ILE A 45 -3.53 5.44 17.38
CA ILE A 45 -4.39 4.30 17.74
C ILE A 45 -5.88 4.63 17.49
N LYS A 46 -6.30 5.87 17.78
CA LYS A 46 -7.68 6.33 17.53
C LYS A 46 -8.04 6.21 16.03
N SER A 47 -7.18 6.72 15.15
CA SER A 47 -7.41 6.64 13.70
C SER A 47 -7.47 5.20 13.19
N ASN A 48 -6.71 4.28 13.79
CA ASN A 48 -6.79 2.85 13.48
C ASN A 48 -8.13 2.24 13.91
N ILE A 49 -8.60 2.52 15.12
CA ILE A 49 -9.91 2.05 15.62
C ILE A 49 -11.05 2.57 14.75
N GLU A 50 -11.06 3.85 14.41
CA GLU A 50 -12.09 4.48 13.56
C GLU A 50 -12.08 3.89 12.15
N PHE A 51 -10.90 3.73 11.56
CA PHE A 51 -10.74 3.10 10.24
C PHE A 51 -11.28 1.67 10.24
N ILE A 52 -10.94 0.84 11.23
CA ILE A 52 -11.38 -0.55 11.28
C ILE A 52 -12.87 -0.66 11.58
N ALA A 53 -13.41 0.20 12.46
CA ALA A 53 -14.86 0.26 12.70
C ALA A 53 -15.64 0.55 11.41
N GLN A 54 -15.21 1.57 10.65
CA GLN A 54 -15.85 1.94 9.39
C GLN A 54 -15.66 0.85 8.32
N MET A 55 -14.45 0.29 8.20
CA MET A 55 -14.18 -0.83 7.28
C MET A 55 -15.09 -2.03 7.56
N MET A 56 -15.20 -2.47 8.81
CA MET A 56 -16.07 -3.59 9.20
C MET A 56 -17.53 -3.30 8.85
N LYS A 57 -18.00 -2.07 9.11
CA LYS A 57 -19.39 -1.69 8.82
C LYS A 57 -19.70 -1.58 7.34
N ALA A 58 -18.75 -1.10 6.54
CA ALA A 58 -18.87 -0.97 5.09
C ALA A 58 -18.77 -2.33 4.35
N THR A 59 -18.15 -3.34 4.97
CA THR A 59 -17.81 -4.62 4.32
C THR A 59 -18.45 -5.82 5.02
N TYR A 60 -17.82 -6.42 6.02
CA TYR A 60 -18.24 -7.64 6.69
C TYR A 60 -19.64 -7.58 7.32
N LEU A 61 -20.11 -6.39 7.71
CA LEU A 61 -21.43 -6.18 8.32
C LEU A 61 -22.45 -5.53 7.36
N ASN A 62 -22.13 -5.50 6.06
CA ASN A 62 -22.97 -4.94 5.01
C ASN A 62 -23.50 -6.07 4.12
N GLU A 63 -24.79 -6.38 4.21
CA GLU A 63 -25.46 -7.42 3.42
C GLU A 63 -25.27 -7.27 1.90
N GLY A 64 -25.03 -6.06 1.40
CA GLY A 64 -24.77 -5.81 -0.02
C GLY A 64 -23.30 -5.96 -0.45
N TYR A 65 -22.39 -6.29 0.46
CA TYR A 65 -20.96 -6.44 0.14
C TYR A 65 -20.57 -7.92 0.00
N TRP A 66 -19.69 -8.24 -0.96
CA TRP A 66 -19.31 -9.62 -1.28
C TRP A 66 -18.75 -10.42 -0.09
N SER A 67 -18.15 -9.73 0.89
CA SER A 67 -17.55 -10.36 2.07
C SER A 67 -18.54 -10.63 3.20
N TYR A 68 -19.83 -10.32 3.01
CA TYR A 68 -20.86 -10.59 4.00
C TYR A 68 -21.22 -12.08 4.04
N LYS A 69 -21.07 -12.68 5.21
CA LYS A 69 -21.43 -14.09 5.50
C LYS A 69 -22.22 -14.22 6.80
N GLY A 70 -22.87 -13.14 7.22
CA GLY A 70 -23.62 -13.02 8.47
C GLY A 70 -22.95 -12.07 9.46
N ALA A 71 -23.76 -11.29 10.18
CA ALA A 71 -23.32 -10.29 11.16
C ALA A 71 -22.97 -10.89 12.54
N TYR A 72 -22.22 -11.98 12.55
CA TYR A 72 -21.73 -12.67 13.75
C TYR A 72 -20.29 -13.14 13.54
N LEU A 73 -19.60 -13.54 14.61
CA LEU A 73 -18.18 -13.89 14.55
C LEU A 73 -17.92 -15.08 13.61
N GLY A 74 -18.68 -16.16 13.76
CA GLY A 74 -18.65 -17.32 12.88
C GLY A 74 -17.40 -18.18 13.02
N SER A 75 -17.17 -19.03 12.02
CA SER A 75 -16.03 -19.95 11.96
C SER A 75 -15.72 -20.37 10.52
N THR A 76 -14.48 -20.80 10.30
CA THR A 76 -14.04 -21.42 9.04
C THR A 76 -13.86 -22.91 9.25
N VAL A 77 -14.60 -23.74 8.52
CA VAL A 77 -14.42 -25.21 8.52
C VAL A 77 -13.54 -25.60 7.34
N LYS A 78 -12.58 -26.50 7.57
CA LYS A 78 -11.62 -26.96 6.55
C LYS A 78 -11.70 -28.47 6.36
N ASP A 79 -11.44 -28.91 5.13
CA ASP A 79 -11.23 -30.32 4.82
C ASP A 79 -9.87 -30.82 5.35
N SER A 80 -9.58 -32.11 5.14
CA SER A 80 -8.31 -32.72 5.53
C SER A 80 -7.09 -32.14 4.81
N ASN A 81 -7.29 -31.43 3.70
CA ASN A 81 -6.23 -30.78 2.93
C ASN A 81 -6.04 -29.31 3.33
N GLY A 82 -6.81 -28.81 4.29
CA GLY A 82 -6.76 -27.42 4.75
C GLY A 82 -7.54 -26.43 3.87
N ASN A 83 -8.29 -26.91 2.87
CA ASN A 83 -9.15 -26.06 2.07
C ASN A 83 -10.43 -25.73 2.84
N ARG A 84 -10.89 -24.48 2.75
CA ARG A 84 -12.16 -24.08 3.37
C ARG A 84 -13.34 -24.79 2.70
N ILE A 85 -14.24 -25.34 3.50
CA ILE A 85 -15.53 -25.86 3.07
C ILE A 85 -16.55 -24.73 3.24
N ASP A 86 -16.86 -24.05 2.13
CA ASP A 86 -17.69 -22.84 2.14
C ASP A 86 -19.10 -23.08 2.70
N SER A 87 -19.73 -24.23 2.42
CA SER A 87 -21.07 -24.58 2.92
C SER A 87 -21.15 -24.77 4.44
N LEU A 88 -20.01 -24.99 5.09
CA LEU A 88 -19.91 -25.18 6.55
C LEU A 88 -19.27 -23.98 7.26
N SER A 89 -18.88 -22.96 6.51
CA SER A 89 -18.21 -21.77 7.03
C SER A 89 -19.16 -20.57 7.02
N SER A 90 -18.99 -19.66 7.97
CA SER A 90 -19.91 -18.53 8.11
C SER A 90 -19.35 -17.38 8.96
N GLY A 91 -20.10 -16.27 9.00
CA GLY A 91 -19.78 -15.08 9.76
C GLY A 91 -18.54 -14.34 9.28
N ILE A 92 -18.06 -13.40 10.11
CA ILE A 92 -16.86 -12.60 9.83
C ILE A 92 -15.64 -13.49 9.55
N ASN A 93 -15.49 -14.57 10.31
CA ASN A 93 -14.37 -15.51 10.22
C ASN A 93 -14.16 -16.07 8.80
N PHE A 94 -15.23 -16.17 8.00
CA PHE A 94 -15.18 -16.77 6.66
C PHE A 94 -14.07 -16.18 5.77
N TYR A 95 -13.97 -14.84 5.74
CA TYR A 95 -12.96 -14.12 4.94
C TYR A 95 -11.92 -13.40 5.80
N TYR A 96 -12.20 -13.18 7.08
CA TYR A 96 -11.31 -12.38 7.92
C TYR A 96 -10.03 -13.11 8.32
N ALA A 97 -10.16 -14.37 8.76
CA ALA A 97 -9.04 -15.12 9.33
C ALA A 97 -8.90 -16.51 8.69
N THR A 98 -7.65 -16.93 8.53
CA THR A 98 -7.31 -18.31 8.18
C THR A 98 -7.46 -19.26 9.37
N ASP A 99 -7.43 -18.75 10.61
CA ASP A 99 -7.73 -19.52 11.83
C ASP A 99 -9.22 -19.85 11.90
N SER A 100 -9.52 -21.15 11.97
CA SER A 100 -10.87 -21.70 12.12
C SER A 100 -11.56 -21.32 13.44
N ASN A 101 -10.79 -21.01 14.47
CA ASN A 101 -11.28 -20.68 15.81
C ASN A 101 -11.18 -19.18 16.14
N TRP A 102 -10.81 -18.31 15.19
CA TRP A 102 -10.68 -16.87 15.44
C TRP A 102 -11.95 -16.29 16.07
N GLY A 103 -13.14 -16.63 15.54
CA GLY A 103 -14.41 -16.17 16.10
C GLY A 103 -14.63 -16.60 17.56
N LYS A 104 -14.19 -17.81 17.94
CA LYS A 104 -14.24 -18.28 19.33
C LYS A 104 -13.24 -17.52 20.21
N ALA A 105 -12.05 -17.22 19.70
CA ALA A 105 -11.06 -16.44 20.42
C ALA A 105 -11.55 -15.02 20.70
N ILE A 106 -12.18 -14.36 19.71
CA ILE A 106 -12.83 -13.07 19.92
C ILE A 106 -13.95 -13.17 20.96
N ALA A 107 -14.83 -14.17 20.86
CA ALA A 107 -15.92 -14.37 21.83
C ALA A 107 -15.40 -14.58 23.26
N LYS A 108 -14.27 -15.29 23.42
CA LYS A 108 -13.60 -15.48 24.71
C LYS A 108 -13.13 -14.14 25.30
N HIS A 109 -12.50 -13.28 24.49
CA HIS A 109 -12.12 -11.94 24.93
C HIS A 109 -13.32 -11.08 25.29
N MET A 110 -14.40 -11.13 24.49
CA MET A 110 -15.65 -10.41 24.79
C MET A 110 -16.23 -10.83 26.14
N SER A 111 -16.35 -12.15 26.38
CA SER A 111 -16.91 -12.69 27.62
C SER A 111 -16.07 -12.38 28.86
N ALA A 112 -14.75 -12.25 28.69
CA ALA A 112 -13.84 -11.82 29.76
C ALA A 112 -13.94 -10.31 30.08
N MET A 113 -14.43 -9.48 29.15
CA MET A 113 -14.65 -8.05 29.38
C MET A 113 -15.97 -7.79 30.11
N LEU A 114 -17.04 -8.38 29.59
CA LEU A 114 -18.40 -8.19 30.09
C LEU A 114 -19.22 -9.42 29.68
N ASP A 115 -19.88 -10.04 30.65
CA ASP A 115 -20.82 -11.12 30.37
C ASP A 115 -21.91 -10.60 29.40
N TYR A 116 -22.22 -11.38 28.36
CA TYR A 116 -23.21 -10.99 27.36
C TYR A 116 -24.60 -10.68 27.97
N SER A 117 -24.96 -11.33 29.08
CA SER A 117 -26.20 -11.06 29.81
C SER A 117 -26.27 -9.62 30.34
N ASN A 118 -25.12 -8.99 30.57
CA ASN A 118 -24.95 -7.62 31.08
C ASN A 118 -24.61 -6.59 29.97
N GLU A 119 -24.51 -7.01 28.70
CA GLU A 119 -24.22 -6.11 27.58
C GLU A 119 -25.43 -5.21 27.29
N GLY A 120 -25.29 -3.91 27.48
CA GLY A 120 -26.36 -2.94 27.26
C GLY A 120 -26.88 -2.93 25.81
N ALA A 121 -26.06 -3.36 24.85
CA ALA A 121 -26.45 -3.47 23.45
C ALA A 121 -27.21 -4.77 23.08
N LYS A 122 -27.39 -5.73 24.00
CA LYS A 122 -28.02 -7.04 23.74
C LYS A 122 -29.39 -6.95 23.05
N ASN A 123 -30.22 -5.99 23.49
CA ASN A 123 -31.57 -5.76 22.96
C ASN A 123 -31.65 -4.52 22.06
N ALA A 124 -30.51 -3.92 21.71
CA ALA A 124 -30.49 -2.72 20.89
C ALA A 124 -30.85 -3.05 19.44
N THR A 125 -31.66 -2.19 18.81
CA THR A 125 -31.95 -2.30 17.38
C THR A 125 -30.66 -2.08 16.58
N PRO A 126 -30.28 -3.00 15.67
CA PRO A 126 -29.07 -2.83 14.87
C PRO A 126 -29.14 -1.57 14.01
N ASN A 127 -28.09 -0.75 14.06
CA ASN A 127 -27.93 0.35 13.11
C ASN A 127 -27.69 -0.22 11.71
N LYS A 128 -28.64 -0.05 10.79
CA LYS A 128 -28.56 -0.53 9.40
C LYS A 128 -27.87 0.43 8.43
N LYS A 129 -27.46 1.63 8.88
CA LYS A 129 -26.74 2.57 8.03
C LYS A 129 -25.38 2.00 7.65
N VAL A 130 -25.10 1.95 6.35
CA VAL A 130 -23.83 1.48 5.78
C VAL A 130 -23.02 2.70 5.33
N PRO A 131 -21.86 2.97 5.94
CA PRO A 131 -20.97 4.03 5.48
C PRO A 131 -20.22 3.59 4.21
N SER A 132 -19.65 4.56 3.48
CA SER A 132 -18.64 4.27 2.48
C SER A 132 -17.39 3.65 3.14
N ARG A 133 -16.58 2.95 2.34
CA ARG A 133 -15.27 2.48 2.82
C ARG A 133 -14.38 3.70 3.12
N PRO A 134 -13.62 3.70 4.22
CA PRO A 134 -12.68 4.77 4.52
C PRO A 134 -11.56 4.83 3.46
N SER A 135 -11.04 6.04 3.24
CA SER A 135 -9.82 6.25 2.45
C SER A 135 -8.61 5.59 3.12
N TYR A 136 -7.61 5.25 2.32
CA TYR A 136 -6.36 4.70 2.86
C TYR A 136 -5.69 5.70 3.83
N PRO A 137 -5.08 5.24 4.95
CA PRO A 137 -4.48 6.14 5.93
C PRO A 137 -3.29 6.96 5.39
N ASP A 138 -3.15 8.19 5.88
CA ASP A 138 -2.09 9.11 5.43
C ASP A 138 -0.69 8.71 5.90
N ALA A 139 -0.58 7.96 7.00
CA ALA A 139 0.71 7.55 7.57
C ALA A 139 1.37 6.46 6.70
N LYS A 140 2.68 6.60 6.48
CA LYS A 140 3.42 5.72 5.55
C LYS A 140 4.71 5.20 6.13
N ASP A 141 5.13 4.05 5.60
CA ASP A 141 6.49 3.57 5.75
C ASP A 141 7.37 4.28 4.72
N VAL A 142 8.31 5.08 5.22
CA VAL A 142 9.34 5.73 4.41
C VAL A 142 10.66 5.01 4.67
N PHE A 143 11.32 4.59 3.62
CA PHE A 143 12.58 3.86 3.68
C PHE A 143 13.76 4.79 3.45
N PRO A 144 14.97 4.44 3.94
CA PRO A 144 16.20 5.15 3.59
C PRO A 144 16.36 5.28 2.07
N THR A 145 16.85 6.43 1.61
CA THR A 145 16.88 6.74 0.17
C THR A 145 17.80 5.82 -0.64
N GLY A 146 18.80 5.21 -0.01
CA GLY A 146 19.66 4.19 -0.60
C GLY A 146 19.13 2.76 -0.47
N THR A 147 17.86 2.56 -0.08
CA THR A 147 17.26 1.21 -0.04
C THR A 147 17.23 0.61 -1.44
N LEU A 148 18.11 -0.34 -1.68
CA LEU A 148 18.40 -0.97 -2.96
C LEU A 148 17.56 -2.24 -3.14
N ALA A 149 16.85 -2.31 -4.25
CA ALA A 149 16.10 -3.48 -4.69
C ALA A 149 16.62 -3.96 -6.05
N VAL A 150 16.48 -5.27 -6.29
CA VAL A 150 16.76 -5.91 -7.59
C VAL A 150 15.45 -6.49 -8.12
N ALA A 151 15.12 -6.20 -9.37
CA ALA A 151 13.94 -6.76 -10.02
C ALA A 151 14.19 -8.21 -10.46
N HIS A 152 13.22 -9.09 -10.21
CA HIS A 152 13.21 -10.49 -10.69
C HIS A 152 12.33 -10.65 -11.94
N LYS A 153 11.43 -9.69 -12.17
CA LYS A 153 10.52 -9.61 -13.33
C LYS A 153 10.38 -8.16 -13.76
N THR A 154 9.82 -7.95 -14.94
CA THR A 154 9.48 -6.60 -15.41
C THR A 154 8.48 -5.94 -14.45
N ILE A 155 8.79 -4.72 -14.02
CA ILE A 155 7.95 -3.90 -13.15
C ILE A 155 7.55 -2.65 -13.92
N ASN A 156 6.26 -2.48 -14.17
CA ASN A 156 5.73 -1.30 -14.85
C ASN A 156 5.65 -0.13 -13.87
N LEU A 157 6.06 1.04 -14.33
CA LEU A 157 6.13 2.27 -13.57
C LEU A 157 5.14 3.31 -14.10
N THR A 158 4.56 4.06 -13.18
CA THR A 158 3.78 5.26 -13.45
C THR A 158 4.54 6.46 -12.89
N SER A 159 4.55 7.58 -13.61
CA SER A 159 5.24 8.79 -13.14
C SER A 159 4.70 9.25 -11.79
N ALA A 160 5.58 9.59 -10.85
CA ALA A 160 5.16 10.15 -9.55
C ALA A 160 4.74 11.61 -9.67
N ASP A 161 5.22 12.30 -10.70
CA ASP A 161 4.76 13.61 -11.09
C ASP A 161 3.56 13.39 -12.02
N ASN A 162 2.39 13.93 -11.67
CA ASN A 162 1.19 13.99 -12.52
C ASN A 162 1.40 14.85 -13.80
N THR A 163 2.64 14.99 -14.25
CA THR A 163 3.08 15.66 -15.48
C THR A 163 2.98 14.73 -16.69
N GLY A 164 2.12 13.70 -16.64
CA GLY A 164 1.60 13.14 -17.87
C GLY A 164 0.90 14.26 -18.61
N SER A 165 1.54 14.84 -19.62
CA SER A 165 0.89 15.77 -20.52
C SER A 165 -0.40 15.12 -20.98
N THR A 166 -1.53 15.73 -20.62
CA THR A 166 -2.82 15.27 -21.11
C THR A 166 -2.79 15.47 -22.62
N VAL A 167 -2.73 14.38 -23.38
CA VAL A 167 -2.74 14.42 -24.84
C VAL A 167 -4.15 14.14 -25.30
N TYR A 168 -4.73 15.03 -26.08
CA TYR A 168 -6.04 14.83 -26.68
C TYR A 168 -5.87 14.30 -28.10
N GLN A 169 -6.62 13.26 -28.46
CA GLN A 169 -6.59 12.67 -29.80
C GLN A 169 -8.00 12.57 -30.38
N THR A 170 -8.11 12.70 -31.70
CA THR A 170 -9.35 12.42 -32.42
C THR A 170 -9.59 10.91 -32.51
N THR A 171 -10.85 10.48 -32.37
CA THR A 171 -11.26 9.07 -32.53
C THR A 171 -11.94 8.79 -33.88
N SER A 172 -12.15 9.83 -34.69
CA SER A 172 -12.65 9.77 -36.05
C SER A 172 -12.11 10.94 -36.88
N ASN A 173 -12.44 10.99 -38.18
CA ASN A 173 -12.24 12.19 -38.97
C ASN A 173 -13.20 13.28 -38.47
N LEU A 174 -12.65 14.38 -37.95
CA LEU A 174 -13.39 15.36 -37.17
C LEU A 174 -13.31 16.75 -37.78
N ASN A 175 -14.47 17.34 -38.09
CA ASN A 175 -14.53 18.69 -38.65
C ASN A 175 -14.23 19.75 -37.57
N LEU A 176 -13.19 20.54 -37.80
CA LEU A 176 -12.87 21.74 -37.01
C LEU A 176 -13.72 22.89 -37.52
N ARG A 177 -14.64 23.40 -36.71
CA ARG A 177 -15.60 24.45 -37.07
C ARG A 177 -15.26 25.80 -36.47
N SER A 178 -15.78 26.87 -37.07
CA SER A 178 -15.59 28.25 -36.59
C SER A 178 -16.34 28.57 -35.28
N SER A 179 -17.42 27.86 -34.98
CA SER A 179 -18.22 28.01 -33.75
C SER A 179 -18.61 26.66 -33.14
N ALA A 180 -19.03 26.65 -31.87
CA ALA A 180 -19.50 25.47 -31.12
C ALA A 180 -20.92 25.04 -31.56
N SER A 181 -21.13 24.85 -32.86
CA SER A 181 -22.41 24.46 -33.46
C SER A 181 -22.17 23.71 -34.77
N THR A 182 -23.12 22.86 -35.15
CA THR A 182 -23.16 22.21 -36.48
C THR A 182 -23.33 23.21 -37.62
N ASP A 183 -23.82 24.41 -37.34
CA ASP A 183 -24.00 25.50 -38.31
C ASP A 183 -22.71 26.30 -38.54
N GLY A 184 -21.70 26.12 -37.68
CA GLY A 184 -20.39 26.73 -37.85
C GLY A 184 -19.70 26.22 -39.12
N SER A 185 -19.12 27.14 -39.90
CA SER A 185 -18.36 26.80 -41.11
C SER A 185 -17.17 25.89 -40.80
N ILE A 186 -16.92 24.91 -41.67
CA ILE A 186 -15.81 23.96 -41.53
C ILE A 186 -14.51 24.65 -41.94
N LEU A 187 -13.56 24.76 -41.01
CA LEU A 187 -12.22 25.32 -41.24
C LEU A 187 -11.25 24.30 -41.85
N LEU A 188 -11.36 23.04 -41.40
CA LEU A 188 -10.66 21.86 -41.93
C LEU A 188 -11.25 20.57 -41.32
N THR A 189 -10.82 19.42 -41.83
CA THR A 189 -11.07 18.11 -41.20
C THR A 189 -9.76 17.59 -40.59
N ILE A 190 -9.81 17.25 -39.30
CA ILE A 190 -8.72 16.63 -38.54
C ILE A 190 -8.83 15.11 -38.77
N PRO A 191 -7.81 14.43 -39.30
CA PRO A 191 -7.85 12.98 -39.48
C PRO A 191 -8.00 12.23 -38.15
N ASN A 192 -8.52 11.00 -38.20
CA ASN A 192 -8.56 10.09 -37.04
C ASN A 192 -7.16 9.84 -36.45
N GLY A 193 -7.08 9.72 -35.12
CA GLY A 193 -5.85 9.41 -34.37
C GLY A 193 -4.86 10.57 -34.28
N LYS A 194 -5.25 11.79 -34.67
CA LYS A 194 -4.36 12.95 -34.62
C LYS A 194 -4.42 13.62 -33.26
N THR A 195 -3.26 14.05 -32.80
CA THR A 195 -3.13 14.82 -31.56
C THR A 195 -3.58 16.26 -31.80
N ILE A 196 -4.36 16.79 -30.86
CA ILE A 196 -4.89 18.15 -30.87
C ILE A 196 -4.52 18.85 -29.55
N THR A 197 -4.31 20.15 -29.60
CA THR A 197 -4.13 20.96 -28.39
C THR A 197 -5.51 21.35 -27.88
N TYR A 198 -5.92 20.83 -26.74
CA TYR A 198 -7.17 21.23 -26.10
C TYR A 198 -7.03 22.59 -25.41
N LEU A 199 -8.00 23.48 -25.63
CA LEU A 199 -8.01 24.82 -25.05
C LEU A 199 -9.14 25.00 -24.02
N SER A 200 -10.37 24.58 -24.37
CA SER A 200 -11.54 24.69 -23.49
C SER A 200 -12.71 23.82 -23.98
N ALA A 201 -13.82 23.77 -23.24
CA ALA A 201 -15.06 23.13 -23.65
C ALA A 201 -16.27 24.07 -23.48
N SER A 202 -17.30 23.84 -24.27
CA SER A 202 -18.61 24.50 -24.20
C SER A 202 -19.69 23.50 -24.61
N GLY A 203 -20.43 22.97 -23.64
CA GLY A 203 -21.41 21.90 -23.85
C GLY A 203 -20.77 20.67 -24.52
N SER A 204 -21.36 20.21 -25.61
CA SER A 204 -20.88 19.05 -26.40
C SER A 204 -19.73 19.38 -27.37
N TRP A 205 -19.07 20.53 -27.22
CA TRP A 205 -17.98 20.98 -28.08
C TRP A 205 -16.70 21.27 -27.30
N CYS A 206 -15.55 20.91 -27.88
CA CYS A 206 -14.21 21.27 -27.40
C CYS A 206 -13.60 22.32 -28.33
N LYS A 207 -13.06 23.41 -27.76
CA LYS A 207 -12.19 24.34 -28.48
C LYS A 207 -10.79 23.77 -28.51
N VAL A 208 -10.22 23.64 -29.70
CA VAL A 208 -8.92 22.99 -29.92
C VAL A 208 -8.10 23.76 -30.94
N GLN A 209 -6.79 23.53 -30.94
CA GLN A 209 -5.87 24.00 -31.97
C GLN A 209 -5.26 22.80 -32.71
N TYR A 210 -5.26 22.88 -34.04
CA TYR A 210 -4.68 21.86 -34.92
C TYR A 210 -4.11 22.53 -36.19
N ASN A 211 -2.85 22.21 -36.53
CA ASN A 211 -2.11 22.79 -37.67
C ASN A 211 -2.22 24.33 -37.76
N GLY A 212 -2.05 25.01 -36.61
CA GLY A 212 -2.10 26.48 -36.52
C GLY A 212 -3.50 27.10 -36.56
N LYS A 213 -4.57 26.33 -36.82
CA LYS A 213 -5.95 26.82 -36.76
C LYS A 213 -6.60 26.51 -35.41
N THR A 214 -7.35 27.48 -34.89
CA THR A 214 -8.13 27.34 -33.66
C THR A 214 -9.61 27.31 -34.00
N GLY A 215 -10.35 26.33 -33.49
CA GLY A 215 -11.76 26.16 -33.76
C GLY A 215 -12.42 25.18 -32.78
N TRP A 216 -13.62 24.73 -33.11
CA TRP A 216 -14.43 23.86 -32.27
C TRP A 216 -14.65 22.49 -32.93
N VAL A 217 -14.55 21.44 -32.13
CA VAL A 217 -14.84 20.05 -32.55
C VAL A 217 -15.84 19.42 -31.60
N SER A 218 -16.62 18.43 -32.05
CA SER A 218 -17.51 17.70 -31.15
C SER A 218 -16.68 16.93 -30.12
N SER A 219 -17.03 17.08 -28.84
CA SER A 219 -16.35 16.43 -27.72
C SER A 219 -16.46 14.91 -27.77
N GLU A 220 -17.51 14.38 -28.39
CA GLU A 220 -17.76 12.94 -28.56
C GLU A 220 -16.60 12.23 -29.29
N TYR A 221 -15.91 12.95 -30.19
CA TYR A 221 -14.84 12.39 -31.02
C TYR A 221 -13.44 12.79 -30.54
N VAL A 222 -13.32 13.26 -29.30
CA VAL A 222 -12.05 13.63 -28.68
C VAL A 222 -11.83 12.76 -27.45
N THR A 223 -10.75 11.98 -27.46
CA THR A 223 -10.34 11.17 -26.31
C THR A 223 -9.15 11.78 -25.60
N LYS A 224 -9.14 11.65 -24.27
CA LYS A 224 -8.00 11.97 -23.42
C LYS A 224 -7.10 10.74 -23.32
N THR A 225 -5.88 10.85 -23.84
CA THR A 225 -4.82 9.85 -23.70
C THR A 225 -3.77 10.34 -22.72
N ASN A 226 -3.39 9.47 -21.79
CA ASN A 226 -2.24 9.71 -20.93
C ASN A 226 -0.99 9.21 -21.68
N SER A 227 -0.35 10.07 -22.46
CA SER A 227 0.95 9.75 -23.08
C SER A 227 2.07 9.91 -22.05
N GLY A 228 2.05 9.10 -21.00
CA GLY A 228 3.27 8.80 -20.25
C GLY A 228 4.01 7.70 -21.00
N SER A 229 5.27 7.92 -21.38
CA SER A 229 6.12 6.81 -21.80
C SER A 229 6.06 5.74 -20.71
N SER A 230 5.66 4.51 -21.06
CA SER A 230 5.61 3.40 -20.12
C SER A 230 7.04 3.06 -19.70
N VAL A 231 7.47 3.61 -18.56
CA VAL A 231 8.78 3.26 -17.98
C VAL A 231 8.61 1.91 -17.30
N SER A 232 9.56 1.01 -17.50
CA SER A 232 9.59 -0.27 -16.81
C SER A 232 11.01 -0.59 -16.34
N ILE A 233 11.09 -1.28 -15.21
CA ILE A 233 12.34 -1.85 -14.67
C ILE A 233 12.38 -3.28 -15.16
N GLN A 234 13.43 -3.66 -15.90
CA GLN A 234 13.58 -5.02 -16.41
C GLN A 234 14.14 -5.95 -15.34
N ALA A 235 13.92 -7.25 -15.51
CA ALA A 235 14.53 -8.26 -14.64
C ALA A 235 16.06 -8.10 -14.59
N GLY A 236 16.65 -8.20 -13.40
CA GLY A 236 18.06 -7.98 -13.12
C GLY A 236 18.45 -6.52 -12.86
N GLU A 237 17.63 -5.54 -13.26
CA GLU A 237 17.92 -4.14 -12.99
C GLU A 237 17.70 -3.77 -11.52
N THR A 238 18.47 -2.78 -11.06
CA THR A 238 18.37 -2.24 -9.71
C THR A 238 17.57 -0.94 -9.67
N PHE A 239 16.91 -0.70 -8.54
CA PHE A 239 16.19 0.53 -8.27
C PHE A 239 16.19 0.83 -6.76
N ASN A 240 15.82 2.05 -6.39
CA ASN A 240 15.64 2.38 -4.98
C ASN A 240 14.16 2.31 -4.59
N LEU A 241 13.87 1.59 -3.52
CA LEU A 241 12.54 1.53 -2.91
C LEU A 241 12.44 2.60 -1.83
N LEU A 242 11.43 3.48 -1.90
CA LEU A 242 11.43 4.70 -1.08
C LEU A 242 10.27 4.79 -0.10
N GLU A 243 9.11 4.28 -0.48
CA GLU A 243 7.91 4.39 0.36
C GLU A 243 6.94 3.26 0.02
N LYS A 244 6.31 2.71 1.05
CA LYS A 244 5.04 2.00 0.87
C LYS A 244 3.94 3.05 0.77
N HIS A 245 3.52 3.37 -0.45
CA HIS A 245 2.50 4.38 -0.69
C HIS A 245 1.13 3.89 -0.19
N ASN A 246 0.76 2.65 -0.53
CA ASN A 246 -0.41 1.96 0.01
C ASN A 246 -0.24 0.42 -0.05
N ASN A 247 -1.32 -0.37 -0.01
CA ASN A 247 -1.24 -1.84 -0.09
C ASN A 247 -0.90 -2.38 -1.48
N GLU A 248 -1.18 -1.60 -2.51
CA GLU A 248 -1.04 -2.00 -3.91
C GLU A 248 0.05 -1.21 -4.62
N SER A 249 0.61 -0.17 -3.99
CA SER A 249 1.54 0.75 -4.63
C SER A 249 2.77 1.05 -3.78
N LEU A 250 3.92 1.06 -4.45
CA LEU A 250 5.22 1.43 -3.89
C LEU A 250 5.78 2.64 -4.64
N LYS A 251 6.41 3.56 -3.91
CA LYS A 251 7.19 4.66 -4.51
C LYS A 251 8.62 4.20 -4.70
N VAL A 252 9.17 4.44 -5.88
CA VAL A 252 10.53 4.03 -6.26
C VAL A 252 11.29 5.17 -6.91
N LYS A 253 12.61 5.11 -6.88
CA LYS A 253 13.50 5.90 -7.73
C LYS A 253 14.24 5.00 -8.69
N TYR A 254 14.15 5.32 -9.97
CA TYR A 254 14.77 4.55 -11.04
C TYR A 254 15.36 5.51 -12.07
N LYS A 255 16.64 5.30 -12.44
CA LYS A 255 17.40 6.18 -13.36
C LYS A 255 17.26 7.68 -13.02
N GLY A 256 17.37 7.99 -11.73
CA GLY A 256 17.33 9.36 -11.21
C GLY A 256 15.93 9.99 -11.04
N LYS A 257 14.86 9.35 -11.54
CA LYS A 257 13.48 9.87 -11.48
C LYS A 257 12.59 9.08 -10.54
N MET A 258 11.53 9.73 -10.07
CA MET A 258 10.57 9.18 -9.11
C MET A 258 9.36 8.58 -9.81
N TYR A 259 8.95 7.39 -9.38
CA TYR A 259 7.82 6.66 -9.93
C TYR A 259 7.00 5.98 -8.84
N TYR A 260 5.79 5.58 -9.19
CA TYR A 260 5.03 4.57 -8.48
C TYR A 260 5.01 3.26 -9.28
N THR A 261 4.80 2.15 -8.60
CA THR A 261 4.44 0.89 -9.24
C THR A 261 3.33 0.22 -8.47
N SER A 262 2.39 -0.35 -9.21
CA SER A 262 1.34 -1.24 -8.69
C SER A 262 1.34 -2.60 -9.38
N SER A 263 2.49 -3.00 -9.93
CA SER A 263 2.63 -4.26 -10.68
C SER A 263 2.45 -5.51 -9.80
N PHE A 264 2.53 -5.36 -8.48
CA PHE A 264 2.39 -6.43 -7.50
C PHE A 264 2.03 -5.89 -6.12
N GLY A 265 1.41 -6.73 -5.29
CA GLY A 265 1.17 -6.47 -3.88
C GLY A 265 2.27 -7.04 -2.98
N LEU A 266 2.33 -6.59 -1.72
CA LEU A 266 3.31 -7.06 -0.74
C LEU A 266 3.11 -8.52 -0.29
N SER A 267 1.96 -9.13 -0.57
CA SER A 267 1.75 -10.58 -0.37
C SER A 267 2.56 -11.44 -1.35
N SER A 268 3.03 -10.87 -2.46
CA SER A 268 3.74 -11.59 -3.52
C SER A 268 4.99 -10.88 -4.03
N TYR A 269 5.49 -9.87 -3.30
CA TYR A 269 6.59 -9.02 -3.77
C TYR A 269 7.84 -9.81 -4.18
N TYR A 270 8.15 -10.91 -3.48
CA TYR A 270 9.34 -11.75 -3.68
C TYR A 270 9.42 -12.35 -5.10
N LYS A 271 8.28 -12.45 -5.79
CA LYS A 271 8.22 -12.89 -7.20
C LYS A 271 8.72 -11.82 -8.17
N TYR A 272 8.76 -10.56 -7.76
CA TYR A 272 9.04 -9.39 -8.58
C TYR A 272 10.31 -8.66 -8.16
N MET A 273 10.66 -8.66 -6.88
CA MET A 273 11.87 -8.01 -6.39
C MET A 273 12.38 -8.64 -5.09
N SER A 274 13.66 -8.41 -4.80
CA SER A 274 14.23 -8.56 -3.46
C SER A 274 14.93 -7.27 -3.04
N VAL A 275 14.73 -6.86 -1.79
CA VAL A 275 15.41 -5.70 -1.20
C VAL A 275 16.70 -6.19 -0.55
N LYS A 276 17.82 -5.57 -0.92
CA LYS A 276 19.15 -6.04 -0.55
C LYS A 276 19.62 -5.50 0.79
N ASN A 277 19.23 -4.28 1.15
CA ASN A 277 19.87 -3.56 2.24
C ASN A 277 18.90 -2.84 3.19
N LEU A 278 17.64 -3.25 3.22
CA LEU A 278 16.69 -2.75 4.21
C LEU A 278 16.70 -3.64 5.45
N ALA A 279 16.88 -3.01 6.59
CA ALA A 279 16.59 -3.63 7.87
C ALA A 279 15.77 -2.69 8.76
N ARG A 280 15.26 -3.22 9.85
CA ARG A 280 14.56 -2.50 10.89
C ARG A 280 15.17 -2.82 12.25
N VAL A 281 15.28 -1.83 13.12
CA VAL A 281 15.69 -2.02 14.52
C VAL A 281 14.64 -2.82 15.30
N ASP A 282 15.10 -3.80 16.06
CA ASP A 282 14.32 -4.65 16.95
C ASP A 282 14.91 -4.62 18.38
N ALA A 283 15.08 -3.40 18.90
CA ALA A 283 15.62 -3.09 20.21
C ALA A 283 15.13 -1.71 20.64
N THR A 284 14.97 -1.48 21.95
CA THR A 284 14.52 -0.18 22.49
C THR A 284 15.38 0.99 22.02
N SER A 285 16.70 0.77 21.95
CA SER A 285 17.69 1.64 21.31
C SER A 285 18.85 0.80 20.82
N LEU A 286 19.45 1.17 19.68
CA LEU A 286 20.58 0.45 19.12
C LEU A 286 21.76 1.39 18.84
N ASN A 287 22.90 1.11 19.45
CA ASN A 287 24.14 1.82 19.19
C ASN A 287 24.71 1.45 17.82
N VAL A 288 25.14 2.46 17.08
CA VAL A 288 25.97 2.32 15.89
C VAL A 288 27.40 2.55 16.30
N ARG A 289 28.29 1.61 15.99
CA ARG A 289 29.67 1.61 16.48
C ARG A 289 30.69 1.79 15.36
N SER A 290 31.86 2.31 15.68
CA SER A 290 32.94 2.52 14.71
C SER A 290 33.54 1.22 14.18
N ALA A 291 33.45 0.12 14.93
CA ALA A 291 33.87 -1.22 14.49
C ALA A 291 32.85 -2.30 14.89
N ALA A 292 32.98 -3.48 14.28
CA ALA A 292 32.13 -4.65 14.49
C ALA A 292 32.37 -5.36 15.85
N ASN A 293 32.30 -4.61 16.95
CA ASN A 293 32.40 -5.13 18.32
C ASN A 293 31.81 -4.16 19.35
N THR A 294 31.47 -4.67 20.52
CA THR A 294 30.83 -3.89 21.62
C THR A 294 31.77 -2.93 22.35
N GLY A 295 33.09 -3.05 22.20
CA GLY A 295 34.08 -2.19 22.85
C GLY A 295 34.42 -0.92 22.07
N SER A 296 34.07 -0.87 20.79
CA SER A 296 34.38 0.28 19.91
C SER A 296 33.48 1.49 20.18
N SER A 297 33.96 2.68 19.81
CA SER A 297 33.26 3.95 20.03
C SER A 297 31.88 3.98 19.37
N ILE A 298 30.93 4.63 20.03
CA ILE A 298 29.59 4.86 19.50
C ILE A 298 29.65 6.07 18.56
N VAL A 299 29.19 5.89 17.31
CA VAL A 299 29.16 6.92 16.27
C VAL A 299 27.74 7.37 15.92
N GLY A 300 26.73 6.77 16.56
CA GLY A 300 25.33 7.14 16.42
C GLY A 300 24.41 6.20 17.19
N THR A 301 23.13 6.52 17.19
CA THR A 301 22.08 5.72 17.83
C THR A 301 20.87 5.62 16.92
N LEU A 302 20.19 4.48 16.96
CA LEU A 302 18.97 4.21 16.21
C LEU A 302 17.83 3.93 17.17
N SER A 303 16.64 4.43 16.83
CA SER A 303 15.43 4.23 17.61
C SER A 303 14.79 2.87 17.29
N ASN A 304 14.01 2.33 18.23
CA ASN A 304 13.23 1.13 17.99
C ASN A 304 12.35 1.27 16.72
N TYR A 305 12.23 0.19 15.95
CA TYR A 305 11.47 0.13 14.70
C TYR A 305 11.93 1.05 13.56
N GLN A 306 13.04 1.79 13.73
CA GLN A 306 13.60 2.60 12.67
C GLN A 306 14.08 1.72 11.51
N TYR A 307 13.68 2.06 10.28
CA TYR A 307 14.28 1.47 9.09
C TYR A 307 15.69 2.00 8.86
N ILE A 308 16.61 1.12 8.49
CA ILE A 308 18.03 1.41 8.31
C ILE A 308 18.56 0.88 6.99
N GLU A 309 19.52 1.61 6.44
CA GLU A 309 20.25 1.26 5.23
C GLU A 309 21.50 0.46 5.60
N LEU A 310 21.53 -0.82 5.23
CA LEU A 310 22.75 -1.62 5.30
C LEU A 310 23.70 -1.19 4.16
N SER A 311 24.99 -1.20 4.42
CA SER A 311 25.97 -1.08 3.33
C SER A 311 26.06 -2.41 2.58
N VAL A 312 26.29 -2.36 1.27
CA VAL A 312 26.40 -3.55 0.41
C VAL A 312 27.69 -3.58 -0.38
N ASP A 313 28.18 -4.78 -0.66
CA ASP A 313 29.34 -5.03 -1.52
C ASP A 313 29.02 -4.83 -3.02
N SER A 314 30.01 -5.05 -3.89
CA SER A 314 29.86 -4.95 -5.35
C SER A 314 28.87 -5.97 -5.96
N LYS A 315 28.47 -6.99 -5.19
CA LYS A 315 27.47 -8.00 -5.55
C LYS A 315 26.11 -7.73 -4.92
N ASN A 316 25.93 -6.56 -4.29
CA ASN A 316 24.73 -6.14 -3.57
C ASN A 316 24.40 -7.01 -2.35
N ASN A 317 25.38 -7.68 -1.74
CA ASN A 317 25.18 -8.37 -0.47
C ASN A 317 25.50 -7.44 0.70
N PRO A 318 24.75 -7.51 1.82
CA PRO A 318 25.10 -6.74 3.01
C PRO A 318 26.54 -7.00 3.48
N GLU A 319 27.28 -5.92 3.75
CA GLU A 319 28.60 -6.01 4.38
C GLU A 319 28.45 -6.48 5.83
N THR A 320 29.07 -7.61 6.16
CA THR A 320 28.99 -8.21 7.50
C THR A 320 30.36 -8.58 8.05
N SER A 321 30.47 -8.61 9.38
CA SER A 321 31.66 -9.08 10.10
C SER A 321 31.26 -9.60 11.47
N ASN A 322 31.52 -10.88 11.76
CA ASN A 322 31.27 -11.51 13.06
C ASN A 322 29.86 -11.26 13.63
N GLY A 323 28.83 -11.36 12.79
CA GLY A 323 27.43 -11.13 13.19
C GLY A 323 27.02 -9.65 13.27
N TRP A 324 27.89 -8.72 12.90
CA TRP A 324 27.56 -7.29 12.75
C TRP A 324 27.29 -6.94 11.29
N TYR A 325 26.45 -5.92 11.10
CA TYR A 325 26.15 -5.33 9.80
C TYR A 325 26.69 -3.91 9.73
N LYS A 326 27.32 -3.57 8.62
CA LYS A 326 27.70 -2.19 8.34
C LYS A 326 26.47 -1.42 7.87
N VAL A 327 26.30 -0.20 8.37
CA VAL A 327 25.12 0.64 8.12
C VAL A 327 25.53 2.04 7.70
N LYS A 328 24.63 2.72 7.00
CA LYS A 328 24.73 4.14 6.66
C LYS A 328 23.59 4.91 7.29
N LEU A 329 23.93 5.92 8.09
CA LEU A 329 22.98 6.83 8.71
C LEU A 329 22.53 7.92 7.73
N SER A 330 21.41 8.57 8.04
CA SER A 330 20.82 9.62 7.19
C SER A 330 21.74 10.83 7.01
N ASN A 331 22.61 11.11 7.97
CA ASN A 331 23.65 12.15 7.90
C ASN A 331 24.91 11.71 7.12
N GLY A 332 24.92 10.49 6.57
CA GLY A 332 26.05 9.91 5.83
C GLY A 332 27.07 9.17 6.69
N THR A 333 26.99 9.25 8.03
CA THR A 333 27.89 8.51 8.92
C THR A 333 27.75 7.01 8.70
N GLN A 334 28.88 6.30 8.60
CA GLN A 334 28.90 4.84 8.54
C GLN A 334 29.34 4.26 9.89
N GLY A 335 28.88 3.05 10.16
CA GLY A 335 29.28 2.28 11.33
C GLY A 335 28.69 0.87 11.32
N TRP A 336 28.68 0.23 12.47
CA TRP A 336 28.30 -1.17 12.64
C TRP A 336 27.21 -1.33 13.69
N VAL A 337 26.25 -2.20 13.41
CA VAL A 337 25.20 -2.61 14.35
C VAL A 337 25.21 -4.13 14.52
N SER A 338 24.85 -4.61 15.70
CA SER A 338 24.72 -6.05 15.95
C SER A 338 23.53 -6.61 15.15
N GLY A 339 23.75 -7.70 14.43
CA GLY A 339 22.72 -8.43 13.69
C GLY A 339 21.60 -8.98 14.58
N MET A 340 21.85 -9.18 15.88
CA MET A 340 20.86 -9.67 16.83
C MET A 340 19.74 -8.65 17.15
N HIS A 341 19.93 -7.38 16.79
CA HIS A 341 19.00 -6.30 17.11
C HIS A 341 18.39 -5.65 15.88
N ILE A 342 18.46 -6.34 14.73
CA ILE A 342 17.85 -5.90 13.48
C ILE A 342 17.12 -7.06 12.80
N ILE A 343 16.08 -6.72 12.05
CA ILE A 343 15.35 -7.65 11.19
C ILE A 343 15.51 -7.17 9.75
N ARG A 344 15.97 -8.04 8.84
CA ARG A 344 16.00 -7.72 7.42
C ARG A 344 14.58 -7.76 6.86
N GLU A 345 14.20 -6.73 6.11
CA GLU A 345 12.85 -6.56 5.59
C GLU A 345 12.88 -6.70 4.07
N LEU A 346 11.84 -7.33 3.50
CA LEU A 346 11.66 -7.54 2.05
C LEU A 346 12.83 -8.26 1.34
N ASN A 347 13.59 -9.10 2.05
CA ASN A 347 14.83 -9.71 1.56
C ASN A 347 14.68 -11.14 0.99
N LYS A 348 13.46 -11.67 0.92
CA LYS A 348 13.15 -12.95 0.28
C LYS A 348 13.34 -12.93 -1.23
#